data_AF-A0A7U3SMY1-F1
#
_entry.id   AF-A0A7U3SMY1-F1
#
_cell.length_a   1.000
_cell.length_b   1.000
_cell.length_c   1.000
_cell.angle_alpha   90.00
_cell.angle_beta   90.00
_cell.angle_gamma   90.00
#
_symmetry.space_group_name_H-M   'P 1'
#
loop_
_entity.id
_entity.type
_entity.pdbx_description
1 polymer ?
#
loop_
_entity_poly.entity_id
_entity_poly.type
_entity_poly.pdbx_seq_one_letter_code
_entity_poly.pdbx_strand_id
1 'polypeptide(L)'
;MDQRNQGQDHVGTSTGVGALPSAQNIGLNGNVPAFDQGLLQTTNSDAMAAMMGAQPFIQDHALSGDALPVGDPSYLMPMMMANGGPIGIPPNTVSADDVALYDRQIRLWGMAAQQKIQNAHILLVTMRGLAHEVAKNLVLAGVGSVTLLDGSPVAEADLGCQFFLSEGGESLVGQNRAEAASHALRKLNPRVQVHVDPESVTAKGPSYFAAYDVVIATDLGPDTFNIINTATRINGRPFYAAGTHGMYGFIFSDLIEHDFVIEREASNVATTPKQESRTRSIVDVKTKTEGNKTIESVTKRELYSTWFLASDVAVLPPEYTTSKRRLRFVTPALSCLRALWEFKQLQGGRLPSNRDDLKLFTQIATQKHKALSLPSETLKPEFLRSFLQNLGSEIAPVTAILGGQLAQDVINVLGQSQQPIQNMVVFDGTTMEALMYPLHPELDLGASLLSVPNAGAQSTPDTGAGVTTNDVSLFGTNDAAMYQDMANMPVNNIDMSSTVAMHSAPIQQPTPTPARPQVQAHAVPAPPSTQQSEDDHPQEGKQELQQPTTDTYLPPSASEAPKGQPPS
;
A
#
# COMPACT_ATOMS: atom_id res chain seq x y z
N MET A 1 -53.70 49.84 -24.97
CA MET A 1 -54.21 48.60 -24.36
C MET A 1 -53.08 47.93 -23.58
N ASP A 2 -52.70 48.29 -22.36
CA ASP A 2 -53.11 49.27 -21.29
C ASP A 2 -52.87 48.51 -19.95
N GLN A 3 -52.61 49.03 -18.73
CA GLN A 3 -52.18 50.29 -18.08
C GLN A 3 -51.93 49.90 -16.58
N ARG A 4 -51.04 50.44 -15.71
CA ARG A 4 -50.10 51.58 -15.55
C ARG A 4 -48.79 51.05 -14.89
N ASN A 5 -47.64 51.71 -14.72
CA ASN A 5 -47.19 53.11 -14.46
C ASN A 5 -47.25 53.59 -12.97
N GLN A 6 -46.14 54.19 -12.50
CA GLN A 6 -45.88 54.84 -11.19
C GLN A 6 -45.81 53.90 -9.95
N GLY A 7 -44.94 54.09 -8.94
CA GLY A 7 -43.78 54.98 -8.78
C GLY A 7 -43.90 56.02 -7.66
N GLN A 8 -43.06 55.92 -6.61
CA GLN A 8 -42.85 56.98 -5.61
C GLN A 8 -41.57 56.78 -4.77
N ASP A 9 -40.76 57.84 -4.64
CA ASP A 9 -39.65 57.93 -3.69
C ASP A 9 -40.09 58.58 -2.36
N HIS A 10 -39.35 58.36 -1.27
CA HIS A 10 -39.31 59.32 -0.16
C HIS A 10 -37.95 59.38 0.53
N VAL A 11 -37.46 60.60 0.74
CA VAL A 11 -36.16 60.90 1.38
C VAL A 11 -36.34 61.19 2.87
N GLY A 12 -35.40 60.72 3.70
CA GLY A 12 -35.25 61.10 5.11
C GLY A 12 -33.76 61.14 5.48
N THR A 13 -33.33 62.15 6.25
CA THR A 13 -31.89 62.47 6.47
C THR A 13 -31.57 62.72 7.93
N SER A 14 -30.26 62.67 8.27
CA SER A 14 -29.64 63.12 9.53
C SER A 14 -29.94 62.27 10.78
N THR A 15 -29.13 62.20 11.84
CA THR A 15 -27.69 62.50 12.05
C THR A 15 -27.24 61.77 13.33
N GLY A 16 -25.96 61.40 13.45
CA GLY A 16 -25.41 60.87 14.71
C GLY A 16 -23.90 60.67 14.66
N VAL A 17 -23.14 61.42 15.46
CA VAL A 17 -21.68 61.35 15.53
C VAL A 17 -21.26 60.79 16.90
N GLY A 18 -20.33 59.84 16.91
CA GLY A 18 -19.66 59.32 18.10
C GLY A 18 -18.25 58.87 17.73
N ALA A 19 -17.23 59.32 18.46
CA ALA A 19 -15.83 59.19 18.07
C ALA A 19 -15.06 58.12 18.86
N LEU A 20 -13.90 57.75 18.33
CA LEU A 20 -12.86 56.94 18.98
C LEU A 20 -12.34 57.60 20.27
N PRO A 21 -11.63 56.83 21.12
CA PRO A 21 -10.19 57.09 21.18
C PRO A 21 -9.33 55.84 20.92
N SER A 22 -8.06 56.08 20.59
CA SER A 22 -7.10 55.06 20.18
C SER A 22 -5.96 54.89 21.18
N ALA A 23 -5.40 53.67 21.22
CA ALA A 23 -4.02 53.32 21.57
C ALA A 23 -3.47 53.63 22.98
N GLN A 24 -2.85 52.61 23.57
CA GLN A 24 -1.47 52.70 24.05
C GLN A 24 -0.76 51.35 23.89
N ASN A 25 0.58 51.37 23.96
CA ASN A 25 1.49 50.27 23.67
C ASN A 25 2.73 50.40 24.60
N ILE A 26 3.67 49.45 24.56
CA ILE A 26 4.87 49.33 25.42
C ILE A 26 4.54 48.73 26.82
N GLY A 27 5.26 47.74 27.35
CA GLY A 27 6.37 46.98 26.76
C GLY A 27 7.04 45.99 27.72
N LEU A 28 7.95 45.18 27.14
CA LEU A 28 8.90 44.23 27.73
C LEU A 28 9.09 44.21 29.26
N ASN A 29 8.80 43.05 29.88
CA ASN A 29 9.77 42.31 30.71
C ASN A 29 9.25 40.88 30.99
N GLY A 30 10.14 39.90 31.06
CA GLY A 30 9.76 38.49 31.29
C GLY A 30 10.11 38.01 32.70
N ASN A 31 9.35 37.03 33.21
CA ASN A 31 9.85 36.09 34.21
C ASN A 31 9.05 34.77 34.15
N VAL A 32 9.66 33.67 34.61
CA VAL A 32 9.07 32.32 34.57
C VAL A 32 8.56 31.94 35.97
N PRO A 33 7.35 31.37 36.13
CA PRO A 33 6.91 30.82 37.41
C PRO A 33 7.78 29.61 37.81
N ALA A 34 8.33 29.64 39.02
CA ALA A 34 9.18 28.57 39.54
C ALA A 34 8.37 27.42 40.17
N PHE A 35 8.99 26.24 40.23
CA PHE A 35 8.47 25.08 40.98
C PHE A 35 8.53 25.33 42.49
N ASP A 36 7.52 24.87 43.21
CA ASP A 36 7.51 24.84 44.68
C ASP A 36 8.28 23.61 45.20
N GLN A 37 9.12 23.79 46.21
CA GLN A 37 9.86 22.73 46.90
C GLN A 37 9.64 22.85 48.41
N GLY A 38 8.83 21.95 48.98
CA GLY A 38 8.66 21.92 50.42
C GLY A 38 7.78 20.81 50.96
N LEU A 39 8.31 19.58 51.08
CA LEU A 39 7.82 18.57 52.04
C LEU A 39 8.75 17.35 52.20
N LEU A 40 10.00 17.57 52.64
CA LEU A 40 10.87 16.49 53.14
C LEU A 40 11.76 16.96 54.30
N GLN A 41 11.33 16.71 55.54
CA GLN A 41 12.16 16.23 56.67
C GLN A 41 11.38 16.27 58.00
N THR A 42 10.89 15.12 58.46
CA THR A 42 10.88 14.77 59.89
C THR A 42 11.22 13.28 59.99
N THR A 43 12.24 12.95 60.78
CA THR A 43 12.64 11.56 61.05
C THR A 43 11.81 10.99 62.19
N ASN A 44 11.46 9.71 62.10
CA ASN A 44 11.26 8.89 63.30
C ASN A 44 11.66 7.44 63.00
N SER A 45 12.23 6.74 63.98
CA SER A 45 13.03 5.54 63.74
C SER A 45 12.70 4.41 64.72
N ASP A 46 11.77 3.52 64.36
CA ASP A 46 11.37 2.40 65.22
C ASP A 46 10.73 1.20 64.47
N ALA A 47 11.09 0.95 63.20
CA ALA A 47 10.39 -0.03 62.34
C ALA A 47 11.28 -0.92 61.45
N MET A 48 12.57 -1.13 61.78
CA MET A 48 13.48 -1.94 60.94
C MET A 48 14.48 -2.81 61.72
N ALA A 49 14.08 -3.29 62.91
CA ALA A 49 14.93 -4.06 63.83
C ALA A 49 14.36 -5.44 64.20
N ALA A 50 13.74 -6.14 63.24
CA ALA A 50 13.20 -7.48 63.43
C ALA A 50 13.47 -8.41 62.24
N MET A 51 13.66 -9.69 62.53
CA MET A 51 13.73 -10.83 61.57
C MET A 51 14.94 -10.92 60.63
N MET A 52 16.13 -10.97 61.24
CA MET A 52 17.25 -11.80 60.78
C MET A 52 17.62 -12.77 61.91
N GLY A 53 17.62 -14.09 61.70
CA GLY A 53 17.96 -15.03 62.78
C GLY A 53 17.77 -16.54 62.54
N ALA A 54 18.88 -17.20 62.21
CA ALA A 54 19.25 -18.60 62.53
C ALA A 54 18.54 -19.82 61.88
N GLN A 55 19.35 -20.87 61.70
CA GLN A 55 19.05 -22.28 61.35
C GLN A 55 19.37 -23.19 62.56
N PRO A 56 18.92 -24.47 62.57
CA PRO A 56 19.90 -25.56 62.70
C PRO A 56 19.56 -26.85 61.88
N PHE A 57 20.37 -27.91 62.04
CA PHE A 57 20.65 -28.94 61.02
C PHE A 57 20.87 -30.36 61.61
N ILE A 58 20.29 -31.42 60.99
CA ILE A 58 20.46 -32.89 61.23
C ILE A 58 20.07 -33.59 59.89
N GLN A 59 20.84 -34.41 59.13
CA GLN A 59 21.60 -35.69 59.31
C GLN A 59 20.73 -36.97 59.43
N ASP A 60 20.99 -38.14 58.79
CA ASP A 60 21.84 -38.54 57.64
C ASP A 60 21.45 -40.00 57.17
N HIS A 61 22.05 -40.48 56.08
CA HIS A 61 22.34 -41.89 55.67
C HIS A 61 21.35 -42.79 54.87
N ALA A 62 21.84 -43.22 53.70
CA ALA A 62 21.87 -44.60 53.13
C ALA A 62 20.55 -45.35 52.78
N LEU A 63 20.41 -46.19 51.74
CA LEU A 63 21.14 -46.68 50.52
C LEU A 63 20.08 -47.52 49.72
N SER A 64 20.15 -47.94 48.43
CA SER A 64 20.96 -47.65 47.23
C SER A 64 20.43 -48.46 46.02
N GLY A 65 20.57 -48.00 44.77
CA GLY A 65 20.45 -48.85 43.56
C GLY A 65 19.93 -48.18 42.28
N ASP A 66 20.78 -48.11 41.26
CA ASP A 66 20.58 -48.18 39.79
C ASP A 66 19.31 -47.60 39.10
N ALA A 67 19.39 -46.82 38.00
CA ALA A 67 20.56 -46.30 37.28
C ALA A 67 20.27 -45.06 36.39
N LEU A 68 21.24 -44.14 36.35
CA LEU A 68 21.57 -43.06 35.38
C LEU A 68 20.49 -42.04 34.92
N PRO A 69 20.74 -40.72 35.10
CA PRO A 69 19.89 -39.62 34.63
C PRO A 69 20.42 -38.88 33.37
N VAL A 70 19.71 -37.80 33.03
CA VAL A 70 20.00 -36.75 32.03
C VAL A 70 21.47 -36.30 31.97
N GLY A 71 21.95 -36.10 30.75
CA GLY A 71 22.93 -35.06 30.39
C GLY A 71 22.60 -34.53 28.98
N ASP A 72 23.13 -33.43 28.46
CA ASP A 72 23.92 -32.28 28.92
C ASP A 72 24.41 -31.67 27.57
N PRO A 73 24.06 -30.42 27.19
CA PRO A 73 24.22 -29.95 25.80
C PRO A 73 25.67 -29.59 25.39
N SER A 74 26.68 -30.16 26.04
CA SER A 74 28.11 -29.84 25.88
C SER A 74 28.76 -30.44 24.61
N TYR A 75 28.17 -30.24 23.43
CA TYR A 75 28.72 -30.69 22.13
C TYR A 75 28.74 -29.60 21.04
N LEU A 76 29.13 -28.38 21.41
CA LEU A 76 29.62 -27.36 20.48
C LEU A 76 31.08 -27.01 20.80
N MET A 77 32.00 -27.60 20.04
CA MET A 77 33.44 -27.29 20.11
C MET A 77 33.70 -25.89 19.51
N PRO A 78 34.34 -24.95 20.24
CA PRO A 78 34.73 -23.66 19.66
C PRO A 78 35.81 -23.84 18.59
N MET A 79 35.51 -23.45 17.35
CA MET A 79 36.50 -23.40 16.27
C MET A 79 37.56 -22.31 16.55
N MET A 80 38.71 -22.71 17.11
CA MET A 80 39.86 -21.83 17.27
C MET A 80 40.75 -21.82 16.02
N MET A 81 41.07 -20.62 15.55
CA MET A 81 42.21 -20.42 14.65
C MET A 81 43.52 -20.55 15.44
N ALA A 82 44.60 -20.97 14.79
CA ALA A 82 45.89 -21.31 15.40
C ALA A 82 46.68 -20.14 16.05
N ASN A 83 46.05 -18.99 16.33
CA ASN A 83 46.69 -17.77 16.83
C ASN A 83 45.90 -17.06 17.97
N GLY A 84 45.03 -17.78 18.69
CA GLY A 84 44.66 -17.46 20.08
C GLY A 84 43.81 -16.20 20.37
N GLY A 85 43.35 -15.46 19.37
CA GLY A 85 42.44 -14.32 19.58
C GLY A 85 40.97 -14.75 19.77
N PRO A 86 40.18 -14.07 20.61
CA PRO A 86 38.74 -14.32 20.71
C PRO A 86 38.04 -13.88 19.42
N ILE A 87 37.12 -14.71 18.92
CA ILE A 87 36.27 -14.34 17.78
C ILE A 87 35.25 -13.32 18.26
N GLY A 88 35.33 -12.10 17.73
CA GLY A 88 34.24 -11.13 17.87
C GLY A 88 33.01 -11.66 17.15
N ILE A 89 31.94 -11.95 17.90
CA ILE A 89 30.68 -12.45 17.35
C ILE A 89 30.11 -11.34 16.43
N PRO A 90 29.86 -11.60 15.14
CA PRO A 90 29.24 -10.62 14.27
C PRO A 90 27.79 -10.38 14.72
N PRO A 91 27.28 -9.14 14.69
CA PRO A 91 25.89 -8.87 15.04
C PRO A 91 24.92 -9.62 14.10
N ASN A 92 23.78 -10.02 14.66
CA ASN A 92 22.67 -10.69 13.98
C ASN A 92 23.02 -12.04 13.33
N THR A 93 23.62 -12.95 14.11
CA THR A 93 23.47 -14.39 13.86
C THR A 93 22.01 -14.80 14.12
N VAL A 94 21.32 -15.29 13.09
CA VAL A 94 19.94 -15.82 13.17
C VAL A 94 19.86 -16.91 14.25
N SER A 95 18.88 -16.85 15.16
CA SER A 95 18.80 -17.79 16.29
C SER A 95 18.54 -19.22 15.81
N ALA A 96 18.96 -20.23 16.57
CA ALA A 96 18.65 -21.63 16.28
C ALA A 96 17.13 -21.88 16.19
N ASP A 97 16.34 -21.23 17.04
CA ASP A 97 14.88 -21.28 17.01
C ASP A 97 14.30 -20.59 15.78
N ASP A 98 14.96 -19.55 15.26
CA ASP A 98 14.55 -18.85 14.04
C ASP A 98 14.87 -19.71 12.81
N VAL A 99 16.04 -20.35 12.77
CA VAL A 99 16.40 -21.31 11.73
C VAL A 99 15.40 -22.48 11.70
N ALA A 100 14.97 -22.96 12.87
CA ALA A 100 13.94 -24.00 12.97
C ALA A 100 12.56 -23.51 12.50
N LEU A 101 12.15 -22.29 12.86
CA LEU A 101 10.88 -21.68 12.44
C LEU A 101 10.83 -21.42 10.93
N TYR A 102 11.92 -20.89 10.36
CA TYR A 102 12.01 -20.48 8.96
C TYR A 102 12.61 -21.55 8.05
N ASP A 103 12.92 -22.76 8.53
CA ASP A 103 13.58 -23.85 7.77
C ASP A 103 13.04 -24.02 6.33
N ARG A 104 11.71 -24.09 6.17
CA ARG A 104 11.06 -24.25 4.85
C ARG A 104 11.27 -23.06 3.92
N GLN A 105 11.39 -21.86 4.47
CA GLN A 105 11.59 -20.60 3.75
C GLN A 105 13.07 -20.41 3.41
N ILE A 106 13.95 -20.69 4.37
CA ILE A 106 15.41 -20.78 4.21
C ILE A 106 15.80 -21.79 3.11
N ARG A 107 15.10 -22.92 2.99
CA ARG A 107 15.28 -23.89 1.88
C ARG A 107 14.90 -23.35 0.50
N LEU A 108 14.06 -22.31 0.42
CA LEU A 108 13.58 -21.72 -0.83
C LEU A 108 14.48 -20.57 -1.33
N TRP A 109 14.88 -19.65 -0.43
CA TRP A 109 15.65 -18.45 -0.79
C TRP A 109 17.03 -18.32 -0.12
N GLY A 110 17.39 -19.24 0.77
CA GLY A 110 18.69 -19.30 1.43
C GLY A 110 18.82 -18.40 2.67
N MET A 111 19.77 -18.76 3.55
CA MET A 111 20.05 -18.03 4.80
C MET A 111 20.33 -16.54 4.59
N ALA A 112 21.05 -16.18 3.52
CA ALA A 112 21.41 -14.78 3.24
C ALA A 112 20.20 -13.91 2.89
N ALA A 113 19.20 -14.46 2.17
CA ALA A 113 17.95 -13.75 1.92
C ALA A 113 17.12 -13.63 3.21
N GLN A 114 17.01 -14.71 4.00
CA GLN A 114 16.31 -14.67 5.28
C GLN A 114 16.90 -13.61 6.24
N GLN A 115 18.23 -13.48 6.29
CA GLN A 115 18.89 -12.47 7.11
C GLN A 115 18.61 -11.03 6.62
N LYS A 116 18.51 -10.79 5.31
CA LYS A 116 18.08 -9.48 4.78
C LYS A 116 16.63 -9.17 5.18
N ILE A 117 15.73 -10.15 5.02
CA ILE A 117 14.31 -10.03 5.40
C ILE A 117 14.18 -9.71 6.90
N GLN A 118 14.86 -10.46 7.77
CA GLN A 118 14.87 -10.23 9.23
C GLN A 118 15.50 -8.91 9.69
N ASN A 119 16.24 -8.20 8.83
CA ASN A 119 16.78 -6.87 9.12
C ASN A 119 15.91 -5.73 8.56
N ALA A 120 14.93 -6.01 7.70
CA ALA A 120 14.19 -4.97 6.98
C ALA A 120 13.09 -4.30 7.81
N HIS A 121 12.90 -3.00 7.61
CA HIS A 121 11.78 -2.22 8.14
C HIS A 121 10.80 -1.79 7.03
N ILE A 122 9.54 -2.22 7.12
CA ILE A 122 8.51 -1.96 6.10
C ILE A 122 7.49 -0.95 6.60
N LEU A 123 7.16 0.06 5.80
CA LEU A 123 5.96 0.90 6.01
C LEU A 123 4.79 0.35 5.21
N LEU A 124 3.63 0.22 5.85
CA LEU A 124 2.37 -0.15 5.21
C LEU A 124 1.32 0.93 5.49
N VAL A 125 0.88 1.62 4.44
CA VAL A 125 -0.06 2.75 4.50
C VAL A 125 -1.45 2.32 4.05
N THR A 126 -2.47 2.71 4.82
CA THR A 126 -3.89 2.29 4.72
C THR A 126 -4.09 0.82 5.10
N MET A 127 -4.69 0.54 6.26
CA MET A 127 -4.77 -0.82 6.81
C MET A 127 -6.03 -1.58 6.38
N ARG A 128 -6.41 -1.51 5.10
CA ARG A 128 -7.61 -2.19 4.56
C ARG A 128 -7.35 -3.66 4.20
N GLY A 129 -8.32 -4.38 3.64
CA GLY A 129 -8.25 -5.84 3.43
C GLY A 129 -7.07 -6.30 2.56
N LEU A 130 -6.65 -5.50 1.58
CA LEU A 130 -5.42 -5.75 0.82
C LEU A 130 -4.17 -5.65 1.71
N ALA A 131 -4.07 -4.61 2.53
CA ALA A 131 -2.97 -4.41 3.46
C ALA A 131 -2.93 -5.49 4.57
N HIS A 132 -4.09 -5.98 5.03
CA HIS A 132 -4.16 -7.12 5.96
C HIS A 132 -3.47 -8.37 5.40
N GLU A 133 -3.73 -8.69 4.12
CA GLU A 133 -3.08 -9.81 3.43
C GLU A 133 -1.58 -9.58 3.24
N VAL A 134 -1.15 -8.38 2.84
CA VAL A 134 0.28 -8.02 2.76
C VAL A 134 0.96 -8.17 4.12
N ALA A 135 0.39 -7.57 5.19
CA ALA A 135 0.95 -7.58 6.54
C ALA A 135 1.08 -9.01 7.07
N LYS A 136 0.04 -9.84 6.92
CA LYS A 136 0.06 -11.27 7.28
C LYS A 136 1.25 -11.98 6.65
N ASN A 137 1.43 -11.83 5.34
CA ASN A 137 2.45 -12.55 4.59
C ASN A 137 3.87 -12.06 4.94
N LEU A 138 4.08 -10.75 5.10
CA LEU A 138 5.37 -10.20 5.54
C LEU A 138 5.73 -10.60 6.98
N VAL A 139 4.76 -10.60 7.90
CA VAL A 139 4.97 -11.01 9.30
C VAL A 139 5.26 -12.52 9.42
N LEU A 140 4.64 -13.36 8.59
CA LEU A 140 4.96 -14.79 8.49
C LEU A 140 6.29 -15.09 7.78
N ALA A 141 6.74 -14.23 6.86
CA ALA A 141 8.08 -14.29 6.28
C ALA A 141 9.18 -13.87 7.26
N GLY A 142 8.81 -13.18 8.34
CA GLY A 142 9.73 -12.74 9.39
C GLY A 142 10.52 -11.49 9.02
N VAL A 143 9.86 -10.47 8.44
CA VAL A 143 10.47 -9.13 8.33
C VAL A 143 10.90 -8.61 9.72
N GLY A 144 11.99 -7.86 9.81
CA GLY A 144 12.48 -7.37 11.11
C GLY A 144 11.48 -6.48 11.84
N SER A 145 10.80 -5.61 11.09
CA SER A 145 9.79 -4.69 11.63
C SER A 145 8.78 -4.24 10.55
N VAL A 146 7.56 -3.91 10.98
CA VAL A 146 6.53 -3.30 10.15
C VAL A 146 5.84 -2.16 10.90
N THR A 147 5.70 -1.01 10.25
CA THR A 147 4.93 0.13 10.75
C THR A 147 3.61 0.23 9.98
N LEU A 148 2.51 0.25 10.72
CA LEU A 148 1.14 0.36 10.20
C LEU A 148 0.70 1.84 10.28
N LEU A 149 0.47 2.49 9.14
CA LEU A 149 0.05 3.90 9.05
C LEU A 149 -1.38 4.00 8.51
N ASP A 150 -2.36 4.19 9.39
CA ASP A 150 -3.75 4.50 9.02
C ASP A 150 -4.42 5.30 10.14
N GLY A 151 -4.86 6.52 9.84
CA GLY A 151 -5.64 7.36 10.75
C GLY A 151 -7.15 7.12 10.72
N SER A 152 -7.64 6.14 9.96
CA SER A 152 -9.05 5.82 9.89
C SER A 152 -9.53 5.01 11.10
N PRO A 153 -10.78 5.20 11.56
CA PRO A 153 -11.46 4.23 12.40
C PRO A 153 -11.88 2.99 11.60
N VAL A 154 -12.04 1.86 12.28
CA VAL A 154 -12.74 0.67 11.79
C VAL A 154 -14.21 0.99 11.54
N ALA A 155 -14.71 0.67 10.35
CA ALA A 155 -16.12 0.71 9.97
C ALA A 155 -16.72 -0.70 9.89
N GLU A 156 -18.05 -0.83 9.95
CA GLU A 156 -18.72 -2.15 9.84
C GLU A 156 -18.37 -2.90 8.54
N ALA A 157 -18.16 -2.17 7.44
CA ALA A 157 -17.77 -2.74 6.14
C ALA A 157 -16.35 -3.35 6.14
N ASP A 158 -15.46 -2.91 7.02
CA ASP A 158 -14.11 -3.45 7.14
C ASP A 158 -14.13 -4.91 7.59
N LEU A 159 -15.04 -5.25 8.53
CA LEU A 159 -15.16 -6.57 9.15
C LEU A 159 -15.41 -7.71 8.15
N GLY A 160 -15.97 -7.40 6.98
CA GLY A 160 -16.23 -8.38 5.91
C GLY A 160 -14.99 -8.86 5.14
N CYS A 161 -13.86 -8.14 5.22
CA CYS A 161 -12.60 -8.50 4.52
C CYS A 161 -11.35 -8.44 5.41
N GLN A 162 -11.39 -7.75 6.55
CA GLN A 162 -10.22 -7.49 7.40
C GLN A 162 -10.16 -8.45 8.60
N PHE A 163 -9.75 -9.70 8.33
CA PHE A 163 -9.79 -10.83 9.28
C PHE A 163 -9.06 -10.64 10.62
N PHE A 164 -8.12 -9.70 10.74
CA PHE A 164 -7.51 -9.35 12.03
C PHE A 164 -8.46 -8.61 12.99
N LEU A 165 -9.56 -8.03 12.48
CA LEU A 165 -10.56 -7.31 13.29
C LEU A 165 -11.57 -8.24 13.96
N SER A 166 -11.48 -9.55 13.73
CA SER A 166 -12.41 -10.57 14.25
C SER A 166 -11.92 -11.23 15.56
N GLU A 167 -10.75 -10.86 16.07
CA GLU A 167 -10.27 -11.34 17.38
C GLU A 167 -10.81 -10.47 18.53
N GLY A 168 -11.41 -11.09 19.55
CA GLY A 168 -11.70 -10.44 20.84
C GLY A 168 -13.13 -10.61 21.35
N GLY A 169 -14.11 -10.77 20.46
CA GLY A 169 -15.54 -10.90 20.83
C GLY A 169 -16.24 -9.59 21.21
N GLU A 170 -15.50 -8.57 21.61
CA GLU A 170 -15.95 -7.18 21.65
C GLU A 170 -15.86 -6.54 20.24
N SER A 171 -16.66 -5.50 19.98
CA SER A 171 -16.65 -4.82 18.68
C SER A 171 -15.50 -3.81 18.60
N LEU A 172 -14.63 -3.96 17.60
CA LEU A 172 -13.54 -3.02 17.32
C LEU A 172 -13.98 -1.81 16.48
N VAL A 173 -15.26 -1.73 16.08
CA VAL A 173 -15.80 -0.63 15.28
C VAL A 173 -15.63 0.70 16.02
N GLY A 174 -15.06 1.70 15.32
CA GLY A 174 -14.73 3.02 15.89
C GLY A 174 -13.32 3.12 16.50
N GLN A 175 -12.62 2.01 16.77
CA GLN A 175 -11.19 2.04 17.13
C GLN A 175 -10.33 2.34 15.89
N ASN A 176 -9.09 2.81 16.07
CA ASN A 176 -8.18 3.02 14.93
C ASN A 176 -7.86 1.68 14.23
N ARG A 177 -7.91 1.65 12.90
CA ARG A 177 -7.76 0.43 12.10
C ARG A 177 -6.36 -0.19 12.20
N ALA A 178 -5.31 0.63 12.26
CA ALA A 178 -3.93 0.18 12.42
C ALA A 178 -3.64 -0.32 13.84
N GLU A 179 -4.18 0.35 14.87
CA GLU A 179 -4.11 -0.11 16.26
C GLU A 179 -4.77 -1.48 16.41
N ALA A 180 -6.03 -1.63 15.96
CA ALA A 180 -6.80 -2.86 16.02
C ALA A 180 -6.08 -4.04 15.32
N ALA A 181 -5.59 -3.84 14.09
CA ALA A 181 -4.85 -4.87 13.36
C ALA A 181 -3.51 -5.27 14.03
N SER A 182 -2.86 -4.34 14.76
CA SER A 182 -1.54 -4.57 15.35
C SER A 182 -1.52 -5.70 16.39
N HIS A 183 -2.62 -5.90 17.13
CA HIS A 183 -2.71 -6.93 18.17
C HIS A 183 -2.58 -8.34 17.58
N ALA A 184 -3.36 -8.64 16.54
CA ALA A 184 -3.33 -9.93 15.87
C ALA A 184 -2.02 -10.14 15.09
N LEU A 185 -1.42 -9.08 14.52
CA LEU A 185 -0.11 -9.15 13.85
C LEU A 185 1.03 -9.49 14.83
N ARG A 186 1.06 -8.89 16.03
CA ARG A 186 2.05 -9.23 17.08
C ARG A 186 1.90 -10.67 17.57
N LYS A 187 0.67 -11.19 17.63
CA LYS A 187 0.35 -12.58 17.96
C LYS A 187 0.75 -13.56 16.85
N LEU A 188 0.63 -13.15 15.58
CA LEU A 188 0.95 -13.97 14.40
C LEU A 188 2.44 -14.33 14.34
N ASN A 189 3.34 -13.40 14.68
CA ASN A 189 4.76 -13.70 14.87
C ASN A 189 5.41 -12.73 15.88
N PRO A 190 5.60 -13.13 17.16
CA PRO A 190 6.21 -12.29 18.19
C PRO A 190 7.67 -11.84 17.95
N ARG A 191 8.31 -12.33 16.88
CA ARG A 191 9.66 -11.91 16.46
C ARG A 191 9.66 -10.61 15.65
N VAL A 192 8.53 -10.25 15.05
CA VAL A 192 8.40 -9.06 14.21
C VAL A 192 7.95 -7.88 15.05
N GLN A 193 8.70 -6.78 14.99
CA GLN A 193 8.30 -5.56 15.69
C GLN A 193 7.19 -4.86 14.90
N VAL A 194 5.97 -4.85 15.46
CA VAL A 194 4.81 -4.18 14.86
C VAL A 194 4.60 -2.83 15.52
N HIS A 195 4.88 -1.76 14.78
CA HIS A 195 4.66 -0.36 15.19
C HIS A 195 3.36 0.17 14.58
N VAL A 196 2.79 1.20 15.19
CA VAL A 196 1.56 1.85 14.72
C VAL A 196 1.77 3.35 14.70
N ASP A 197 1.33 3.97 13.61
CA ASP A 197 1.23 5.42 13.47
C ASP A 197 -0.25 5.75 13.14
N PRO A 198 -1.02 6.31 14.09
CA PRO A 198 -2.45 6.54 13.93
C PRO A 198 -2.79 7.87 13.24
N GLU A 199 -1.82 8.53 12.58
CA GLU A 199 -2.08 9.75 11.80
C GLU A 199 -2.42 9.45 10.33
N SER A 200 -2.89 10.47 9.61
CA SER A 200 -3.02 10.37 8.15
C SER A 200 -1.66 10.50 7.46
N VAL A 201 -1.43 9.74 6.38
CA VAL A 201 -0.25 9.91 5.52
C VAL A 201 -0.13 11.32 4.93
N THR A 202 -1.23 12.08 4.82
CA THR A 202 -1.21 13.47 4.36
C THR A 202 -0.58 14.45 5.36
N ALA A 203 -0.37 14.04 6.60
CA ALA A 203 0.39 14.81 7.60
C ALA A 203 1.90 14.55 7.56
N LYS A 204 2.37 13.54 6.81
CA LYS A 204 3.77 13.11 6.81
C LYS A 204 4.60 13.85 5.76
N GLY A 205 5.64 14.56 6.20
CA GLY A 205 6.61 15.19 5.31
C GLY A 205 7.56 14.17 4.65
N PRO A 206 8.27 14.53 3.56
CA PRO A 206 9.07 13.58 2.79
C PRO A 206 10.14 12.82 3.59
N SER A 207 10.70 13.42 4.64
CA SER A 207 11.70 12.77 5.51
C SER A 207 11.15 11.60 6.33
N TYR A 208 9.84 11.50 6.56
CA TYR A 208 9.22 10.36 7.25
C TYR A 208 9.53 9.04 6.55
N PHE A 209 9.49 9.03 5.21
CA PHE A 209 9.71 7.84 4.39
C PHE A 209 11.18 7.36 4.38
N ALA A 210 12.12 8.15 4.92
CA ALA A 210 13.54 7.76 5.00
C ALA A 210 13.81 6.58 5.93
N ALA A 211 12.94 6.35 6.93
CA ALA A 211 13.13 5.37 8.00
C ALA A 211 12.80 3.91 7.61
N TYR A 212 12.39 3.66 6.36
CA TYR A 212 11.87 2.37 5.89
C TYR A 212 12.63 1.87 4.67
N ASP A 213 12.86 0.56 4.59
CA ASP A 213 13.57 -0.06 3.47
C ASP A 213 12.65 -0.37 2.28
N VAL A 214 11.34 -0.53 2.53
CA VAL A 214 10.30 -0.56 1.51
C VAL A 214 9.07 0.19 2.03
N VAL A 215 8.45 0.99 1.17
CA VAL A 215 7.17 1.66 1.46
C VAL A 215 6.07 1.07 0.58
N ILE A 216 5.01 0.57 1.20
CA ILE A 216 3.83 0.02 0.54
C ILE A 216 2.63 0.90 0.90
N ALA A 217 1.87 1.35 -0.09
CA ALA A 217 0.63 2.11 0.12
C ALA A 217 -0.53 1.47 -0.63
N THR A 218 -1.68 1.31 0.03
CA THR A 218 -2.89 0.76 -0.61
C THR A 218 -4.07 1.73 -0.64
N ASP A 219 -4.90 1.60 -1.67
CA ASP A 219 -6.27 2.15 -1.78
C ASP A 219 -6.42 3.70 -1.70
N LEU A 220 -5.31 4.44 -1.84
CA LEU A 220 -5.26 5.91 -1.79
C LEU A 220 -5.77 6.60 -3.09
N GLY A 221 -5.66 7.94 -3.11
CA GLY A 221 -5.77 8.75 -4.32
C GLY A 221 -4.47 8.70 -5.16
N PRO A 222 -4.56 8.86 -6.49
CA PRO A 222 -3.40 8.85 -7.38
C PRO A 222 -2.41 9.98 -7.10
N ASP A 223 -2.88 11.13 -6.64
CA ASP A 223 -1.99 12.25 -6.25
C ASP A 223 -1.22 11.91 -4.97
N THR A 224 -1.84 11.19 -4.04
CA THR A 224 -1.20 10.71 -2.81
C THR A 224 -0.18 9.62 -3.11
N PHE A 225 -0.47 8.68 -4.03
CA PHE A 225 0.53 7.75 -4.55
C PHE A 225 1.69 8.49 -5.22
N ASN A 226 1.43 9.56 -5.97
CA ASN A 226 2.49 10.37 -6.60
C ASN A 226 3.37 11.10 -5.56
N ILE A 227 2.76 11.67 -4.52
CA ILE A 227 3.47 12.36 -3.43
C ILE A 227 4.35 11.36 -2.65
N ILE A 228 3.80 10.21 -2.25
CA ILE A 228 4.57 9.17 -1.54
C ILE A 228 5.69 8.65 -2.44
N ASN A 229 5.42 8.34 -3.71
CA ASN A 229 6.44 7.86 -4.65
C ASN A 229 7.55 8.89 -4.88
N THR A 230 7.22 10.17 -4.97
CA THR A 230 8.21 11.26 -5.07
C THR A 230 9.04 11.37 -3.79
N ALA A 231 8.42 11.23 -2.62
CA ALA A 231 9.13 11.25 -1.35
C ALA A 231 10.05 10.03 -1.16
N THR A 232 9.61 8.82 -1.49
CA THR A 232 10.45 7.62 -1.40
C THR A 232 11.61 7.68 -2.39
N ARG A 233 11.36 8.15 -3.62
CA ARG A 233 12.38 8.48 -4.63
C ARG A 233 13.49 9.39 -4.08
N ILE A 234 13.12 10.52 -3.48
CA ILE A 234 14.06 11.48 -2.88
C ILE A 234 14.92 10.85 -1.77
N ASN A 235 14.36 9.90 -1.00
CA ASN A 235 15.08 9.18 0.06
C ASN A 235 15.76 7.89 -0.40
N GLY A 236 15.78 7.58 -1.71
CA GLY A 236 16.37 6.36 -2.24
C GLY A 236 15.66 5.07 -1.84
N ARG A 237 14.36 5.12 -1.53
CA ARG A 237 13.57 3.98 -1.01
C ARG A 237 12.63 3.37 -2.07
N PRO A 238 12.62 2.04 -2.24
CA PRO A 238 11.60 1.30 -2.99
C PRO A 238 10.17 1.62 -2.56
N PHE A 239 9.27 1.67 -3.54
CA PHE A 239 7.86 2.00 -3.35
C PHE A 239 6.93 1.03 -4.10
N TYR A 240 5.81 0.70 -3.45
CA TYR A 240 4.68 0.00 -4.06
C TYR A 240 3.38 0.77 -3.84
N ALA A 241 2.58 0.90 -4.90
CA ALA A 241 1.18 1.34 -4.83
C ALA A 241 0.26 0.20 -5.24
N ALA A 242 -0.80 -0.07 -4.50
CA ALA A 242 -1.75 -1.11 -4.85
C ALA A 242 -3.20 -0.74 -4.49
N GLY A 243 -4.17 -1.51 -4.94
CA GLY A 243 -5.56 -1.33 -4.51
C GLY A 243 -6.54 -2.27 -5.17
N THR A 244 -7.72 -2.42 -4.57
CA THR A 244 -8.78 -3.31 -5.04
C THR A 244 -10.12 -2.61 -5.25
N HIS A 245 -10.80 -2.99 -6.32
CA HIS A 245 -12.14 -2.55 -6.70
C HIS A 245 -12.94 -3.79 -7.12
N GLY A 246 -13.53 -4.45 -6.14
CA GLY A 246 -14.30 -5.68 -6.28
C GLY A 246 -13.48 -6.79 -6.94
N MET A 247 -13.93 -7.27 -8.10
CA MET A 247 -13.25 -8.29 -8.89
C MET A 247 -11.93 -7.83 -9.54
N TYR A 248 -11.60 -6.54 -9.50
CA TYR A 248 -10.43 -5.96 -10.16
C TYR A 248 -9.42 -5.39 -9.14
N GLY A 249 -8.15 -5.32 -9.51
CA GLY A 249 -7.14 -4.62 -8.71
C GLY A 249 -5.80 -4.47 -9.43
N PHE A 250 -4.84 -3.85 -8.76
CA PHE A 250 -3.51 -3.59 -9.32
C PHE A 250 -2.40 -3.62 -8.27
N ILE A 251 -1.18 -3.86 -8.75
CA ILE A 251 0.09 -3.62 -8.05
C ILE A 251 0.98 -2.80 -8.97
N PHE A 252 1.47 -1.67 -8.51
CA PHE A 252 2.55 -0.91 -9.11
C PHE A 252 3.80 -1.02 -8.25
N SER A 253 4.96 -1.12 -8.90
CA SER A 253 6.29 -1.14 -8.27
C SER A 253 7.17 -0.05 -8.86
N ASP A 254 7.88 0.67 -7.98
CA ASP A 254 8.98 1.57 -8.32
C ASP A 254 10.15 1.34 -7.35
N LEU A 255 11.10 0.52 -7.79
CA LEU A 255 12.31 0.20 -7.03
C LEU A 255 13.45 1.18 -7.27
N ILE A 256 13.21 2.27 -8.01
CA ILE A 256 14.23 3.19 -8.56
C ILE A 256 15.19 2.44 -9.49
N GLU A 257 16.26 1.85 -8.94
CA GLU A 257 17.15 0.90 -9.62
C GLU A 257 17.31 -0.33 -8.73
N HIS A 258 17.05 -1.53 -9.26
CA HIS A 258 17.14 -2.75 -8.49
C HIS A 258 18.11 -3.77 -9.12
N ASP A 259 19.16 -4.11 -8.37
CA ASP A 259 20.07 -5.20 -8.71
C ASP A 259 19.60 -6.52 -8.09
N PHE A 260 19.39 -7.54 -8.94
CA PHE A 260 18.99 -8.90 -8.55
C PHE A 260 19.85 -9.95 -9.25
N VAL A 261 19.97 -11.13 -8.65
CA VAL A 261 20.81 -12.23 -9.15
C VAL A 261 19.94 -13.36 -9.68
N ILE A 262 20.26 -13.86 -10.88
CA ILE A 262 19.74 -15.14 -11.41
C ILE A 262 20.89 -16.14 -11.43
N GLU A 263 20.77 -17.23 -10.69
CA GLU A 263 21.63 -18.42 -10.84
C GLU A 263 21.05 -19.38 -11.88
N ARG A 264 21.91 -19.91 -12.76
CA ARG A 264 21.53 -20.84 -13.83
C ARG A 264 22.70 -21.70 -14.29
N GLU A 265 22.43 -22.81 -14.98
CA GLU A 265 23.49 -23.55 -15.68
C GLU A 265 24.08 -22.69 -16.81
N ALA A 266 25.40 -22.75 -16.96
CA ALA A 266 26.14 -21.94 -17.92
C ALA A 266 25.76 -22.25 -19.37
N SER A 267 25.59 -21.20 -20.16
CA SER A 267 25.23 -21.28 -21.57
C SER A 267 26.45 -21.57 -22.45
N ASN A 268 26.25 -22.26 -23.58
CA ASN A 268 27.28 -22.46 -24.61
C ASN A 268 27.82 -21.13 -25.20
N VAL A 269 27.06 -20.04 -25.04
CA VAL A 269 27.49 -18.66 -25.31
C VAL A 269 27.73 -17.97 -23.98
N ALA A 270 28.95 -17.50 -23.74
CA ALA A 270 29.32 -16.82 -22.50
C ALA A 270 28.48 -15.56 -22.26
N THR A 271 27.95 -15.42 -21.05
CA THR A 271 27.19 -14.22 -20.66
C THR A 271 28.15 -13.07 -20.35
N THR A 272 27.88 -11.89 -20.90
CA THR A 272 28.67 -10.68 -20.70
C THR A 272 27.81 -9.50 -20.24
N PRO A 273 28.35 -8.55 -19.46
CA PRO A 273 27.66 -7.30 -19.12
C PRO A 273 27.26 -6.53 -20.38
N LYS A 274 25.98 -6.16 -20.46
CA LYS A 274 25.36 -5.46 -21.60
C LYS A 274 23.94 -4.99 -21.25
N GLN A 275 23.42 -4.04 -22.02
CA GLN A 275 21.99 -3.74 -22.02
C GLN A 275 21.19 -4.92 -22.64
N GLU A 276 20.06 -5.31 -22.02
CA GLU A 276 19.13 -6.31 -22.57
C GLU A 276 17.83 -5.66 -23.10
N SER A 277 17.31 -4.64 -22.43
CA SER A 277 16.12 -3.85 -22.82
C SER A 277 16.32 -2.38 -22.42
N ARG A 278 15.36 -1.48 -22.69
CA ARG A 278 15.47 -0.09 -22.21
C ARG A 278 15.47 0.00 -20.67
N THR A 279 14.90 -0.99 -19.98
CA THR A 279 14.77 -1.03 -18.51
C THR A 279 15.81 -1.95 -17.85
N ARG A 280 16.32 -2.97 -18.56
CA ARG A 280 17.15 -4.02 -17.96
C ARG A 280 18.55 -4.15 -18.57
N SER A 281 19.56 -4.34 -17.72
CA SER A 281 20.93 -4.66 -18.10
C SER A 281 21.50 -5.86 -17.31
N ILE A 282 22.54 -6.48 -17.83
CA ILE A 282 23.45 -7.36 -17.07
C ILE A 282 24.61 -6.49 -16.61
N VAL A 283 24.86 -6.47 -15.30
CA VAL A 283 25.91 -5.67 -14.64
C VAL A 283 27.16 -6.51 -14.39
N ASP A 284 26.98 -7.74 -13.92
CA ASP A 284 28.08 -8.63 -13.49
C ASP A 284 27.71 -10.09 -13.75
N VAL A 285 28.71 -10.93 -13.99
CA VAL A 285 28.58 -12.37 -14.27
C VAL A 285 29.68 -13.11 -13.53
N LYS A 286 29.29 -13.91 -12.53
CA LYS A 286 30.20 -14.77 -11.77
C LYS A 286 29.95 -16.23 -12.15
N THR A 287 31.01 -17.03 -12.17
CA THR A 287 30.94 -18.44 -12.57
C THR A 287 31.49 -19.31 -11.45
N LYS A 288 30.73 -20.35 -11.07
CA LYS A 288 31.10 -21.33 -10.05
C LYS A 288 30.97 -22.74 -10.62
N THR A 289 31.95 -23.60 -10.37
CA THR A 289 31.87 -25.03 -10.73
C THR A 289 31.39 -25.83 -9.52
N GLU A 290 30.27 -26.54 -9.66
CA GLU A 290 29.73 -27.45 -8.66
C GLU A 290 29.65 -28.87 -9.23
N GLY A 291 30.62 -29.70 -8.85
CA GLY A 291 30.80 -31.03 -9.42
C GLY A 291 31.04 -30.96 -10.92
N ASN A 292 30.18 -31.63 -11.70
CA ASN A 292 30.22 -31.65 -13.16
C ASN A 292 29.48 -30.48 -13.84
N LYS A 293 28.87 -29.55 -13.08
CA LYS A 293 28.11 -28.43 -13.64
C LYS A 293 28.82 -27.10 -13.40
N THR A 294 28.73 -26.23 -14.40
CA THR A 294 29.17 -24.83 -14.30
C THR A 294 27.91 -23.97 -14.15
N ILE A 295 27.83 -23.21 -13.07
CA ILE A 295 26.71 -22.32 -12.75
C ILE A 295 27.15 -20.87 -12.99
N GLU A 296 26.37 -20.13 -13.77
CA GLU A 296 26.45 -18.67 -13.90
C GLU A 296 25.53 -18.02 -12.86
N SER A 297 26.10 -17.14 -12.03
CA SER A 297 25.39 -16.16 -11.21
C SER A 297 25.39 -14.83 -11.96
N VAL A 298 24.28 -14.49 -12.62
CA VAL A 298 24.13 -13.29 -13.45
C VAL A 298 23.43 -12.19 -12.65
N THR A 299 24.15 -11.11 -12.35
CA THR A 299 23.57 -9.91 -11.72
C THR A 299 22.96 -9.01 -12.77
N LYS A 300 21.69 -8.68 -12.62
CA LYS A 300 20.93 -7.81 -13.52
C LYS A 300 20.39 -6.59 -12.78
N ARG A 301 20.38 -5.44 -13.47
CA ARG A 301 19.73 -4.21 -13.00
C ARG A 301 18.43 -4.01 -13.75
N GLU A 302 17.36 -3.65 -13.03
CA GLU A 302 16.11 -3.14 -13.59
C GLU A 302 15.92 -1.66 -13.20
N LEU A 303 15.50 -0.82 -14.14
CA LEU A 303 15.30 0.63 -13.99
C LEU A 303 13.81 0.98 -14.05
N TYR A 304 13.34 1.75 -13.06
CA TYR A 304 11.93 2.03 -12.88
C TYR A 304 11.52 3.46 -13.27
N SER A 305 10.24 3.62 -13.62
CA SER A 305 9.53 4.90 -13.74
C SER A 305 8.86 5.26 -12.41
N THR A 306 8.67 6.55 -12.15
CA THR A 306 7.74 7.03 -11.13
C THR A 306 6.28 6.68 -11.45
N TRP A 307 5.43 6.69 -10.42
CA TRP A 307 3.98 6.45 -10.50
C TRP A 307 3.33 7.28 -11.60
N PHE A 308 3.45 8.62 -11.57
CA PHE A 308 2.85 9.52 -12.56
C PHE A 308 3.19 9.14 -14.02
N LEU A 309 4.45 8.80 -14.28
CA LEU A 309 4.92 8.40 -15.60
C LEU A 309 4.34 7.04 -16.05
N ALA A 310 4.14 6.10 -15.12
CA ALA A 310 3.60 4.77 -15.42
C ALA A 310 2.05 4.73 -15.44
N SER A 311 1.40 5.52 -14.57
CA SER A 311 -0.05 5.53 -14.37
C SER A 311 -0.78 6.25 -15.51
N ASP A 312 -0.17 7.28 -16.10
CA ASP A 312 -0.80 8.09 -17.14
C ASP A 312 -0.04 8.07 -18.48
N VAL A 313 1.22 8.54 -18.47
CA VAL A 313 1.99 8.86 -19.69
C VAL A 313 2.44 7.62 -20.47
N ALA A 314 2.79 6.53 -19.79
CA ALA A 314 3.36 5.34 -20.42
C ALA A 314 2.43 4.69 -21.47
N VAL A 315 2.99 4.34 -22.62
CA VAL A 315 2.34 3.49 -23.63
C VAL A 315 2.63 2.01 -23.37
N LEU A 316 1.97 1.10 -24.10
CA LEU A 316 2.35 -0.31 -24.10
C LEU A 316 3.68 -0.54 -24.83
N PRO A 317 4.51 -1.51 -24.39
CA PRO A 317 5.75 -1.85 -25.08
C PRO A 317 5.56 -2.23 -26.57
N PRO A 318 6.59 -2.02 -27.44
CA PRO A 318 6.53 -2.36 -28.86
C PRO A 318 6.15 -3.82 -29.15
N GLU A 319 6.46 -4.73 -28.22
CA GLU A 319 6.13 -6.15 -28.24
C GLU A 319 4.61 -6.40 -28.25
N TYR A 320 3.79 -5.44 -27.81
CA TYR A 320 2.33 -5.47 -27.94
C TYR A 320 1.88 -4.82 -29.24
N THR A 321 2.33 -3.59 -29.53
CA THR A 321 1.83 -2.79 -30.67
C THR A 321 2.12 -3.44 -32.03
N THR A 322 3.24 -4.15 -32.15
CA THR A 322 3.57 -4.99 -33.31
C THR A 322 2.62 -6.16 -33.56
N SER A 323 1.76 -6.53 -32.60
CA SER A 323 0.87 -7.69 -32.69
C SER A 323 -0.57 -7.37 -32.29
N LYS A 324 -1.45 -7.23 -33.29
CA LYS A 324 -2.91 -7.13 -33.10
C LYS A 324 -3.50 -8.28 -32.26
N ARG A 325 -2.84 -9.45 -32.20
CA ARG A 325 -3.22 -10.52 -31.28
C ARG A 325 -2.92 -10.13 -29.83
N ARG A 326 -1.70 -9.68 -29.52
CA ARG A 326 -1.30 -9.30 -28.15
C ARG A 326 -2.11 -8.11 -27.62
N LEU A 327 -2.40 -7.11 -28.45
CA LEU A 327 -3.28 -5.99 -28.06
C LEU A 327 -4.68 -6.47 -27.61
N ARG A 328 -5.21 -7.57 -28.18
CA ARG A 328 -6.50 -8.17 -27.77
C ARG A 328 -6.41 -9.05 -26.51
N PHE A 329 -5.21 -9.29 -25.97
CA PHE A 329 -4.97 -9.95 -24.68
C PHE A 329 -4.59 -8.94 -23.57
N VAL A 330 -4.65 -7.63 -23.83
CA VAL A 330 -4.55 -6.62 -22.78
C VAL A 330 -5.93 -6.48 -22.13
N THR A 331 -6.02 -6.65 -20.81
CA THR A 331 -7.32 -6.52 -20.13
C THR A 331 -7.82 -5.06 -20.22
N PRO A 332 -9.11 -4.82 -20.57
CA PRO A 332 -9.69 -3.49 -20.50
C PRO A 332 -9.65 -2.89 -19.09
N ALA A 333 -9.45 -3.70 -18.03
CA ALA A 333 -9.23 -3.23 -16.67
C ALA A 333 -8.09 -2.20 -16.59
N LEU A 334 -7.00 -2.35 -17.37
CA LEU A 334 -5.92 -1.37 -17.40
C LEU A 334 -6.40 0.01 -17.89
N SER A 335 -7.28 0.04 -18.90
CA SER A 335 -7.86 1.30 -19.40
C SER A 335 -8.83 1.91 -18.39
N CYS A 336 -9.63 1.07 -17.72
CA CYS A 336 -10.60 1.49 -16.72
C CYS A 336 -9.94 1.99 -15.42
N LEU A 337 -8.83 1.38 -14.98
CA LEU A 337 -8.04 1.83 -13.83
C LEU A 337 -7.41 3.20 -14.09
N ARG A 338 -6.77 3.39 -15.26
CA ARG A 338 -6.26 4.71 -15.66
C ARG A 338 -7.35 5.78 -15.70
N ALA A 339 -8.54 5.42 -16.19
CA ALA A 339 -9.67 6.33 -16.22
C ALA A 339 -10.25 6.63 -14.82
N LEU A 340 -10.18 5.67 -13.91
CA LEU A 340 -10.57 5.88 -12.51
C LEU A 340 -9.59 6.79 -11.78
N TRP A 341 -8.28 6.67 -12.05
CA TRP A 341 -7.28 7.57 -11.49
C TRP A 341 -7.50 9.01 -11.97
N GLU A 342 -7.59 9.26 -13.28
CA GLU A 342 -7.90 10.61 -13.80
C GLU A 342 -9.26 11.12 -13.29
N PHE A 343 -10.30 10.28 -13.24
CA PHE A 343 -11.59 10.66 -12.67
C PHE A 343 -11.45 11.09 -11.20
N LYS A 344 -10.72 10.34 -10.37
CA LYS A 344 -10.46 10.72 -8.97
C LYS A 344 -9.71 12.05 -8.88
N GLN A 345 -8.75 12.35 -9.76
CA GLN A 345 -8.07 13.66 -9.79
C GLN A 345 -9.04 14.80 -10.14
N LEU A 346 -9.78 14.66 -11.25
CA LEU A 346 -10.74 15.65 -11.74
C LEU A 346 -11.93 15.89 -10.80
N GLN A 347 -12.18 15.01 -9.84
CA GLN A 347 -13.38 14.99 -9.00
C GLN A 347 -13.09 14.95 -7.49
N GLY A 348 -11.88 15.32 -7.05
CA GLY A 348 -11.56 15.46 -5.62
C GLY A 348 -11.57 14.14 -4.84
N GLY A 349 -11.07 13.07 -5.46
CA GLY A 349 -10.92 11.74 -4.87
C GLY A 349 -12.17 10.84 -4.91
N ARG A 350 -13.35 11.39 -5.23
CA ARG A 350 -14.63 10.64 -5.22
C ARG A 350 -14.71 9.60 -6.35
N LEU A 351 -15.54 8.58 -6.15
CA LEU A 351 -15.88 7.59 -7.17
C LEU A 351 -17.02 8.08 -8.08
N PRO A 352 -17.13 7.55 -9.32
CA PRO A 352 -18.31 7.73 -10.17
C PRO A 352 -19.57 7.18 -9.49
N SER A 353 -20.64 7.97 -9.42
CA SER A 353 -21.89 7.57 -8.75
C SER A 353 -23.17 8.04 -9.47
N ASN A 354 -23.14 9.16 -10.17
CA ASN A 354 -24.31 9.71 -10.89
C ASN A 354 -24.23 9.51 -12.42
N ARG A 355 -25.33 9.78 -13.13
CA ARG A 355 -25.43 9.56 -14.59
C ARG A 355 -24.38 10.32 -15.40
N ASP A 356 -23.98 11.51 -14.98
CA ASP A 356 -23.01 12.33 -15.69
C ASP A 356 -21.56 11.91 -15.38
N ASP A 357 -21.30 11.41 -14.18
CA ASP A 357 -20.04 10.72 -13.86
C ASP A 357 -19.81 9.52 -14.78
N LEU A 358 -20.84 8.70 -15.00
CA LEU A 358 -20.75 7.52 -15.86
C LEU A 358 -20.45 7.89 -17.32
N LYS A 359 -20.95 9.05 -17.80
CA LYS A 359 -20.58 9.59 -19.13
C LYS A 359 -19.11 10.02 -19.14
N LEU A 360 -18.69 10.82 -18.16
CA LEU A 360 -17.32 11.34 -18.06
C LEU A 360 -16.30 10.20 -17.95
N PHE A 361 -16.54 9.24 -17.07
CA PHE A 361 -15.72 8.03 -16.95
C PHE A 361 -15.65 7.24 -18.27
N THR A 362 -16.77 7.08 -18.98
CA THR A 362 -16.78 6.38 -20.28
C THR A 362 -15.96 7.13 -21.35
N GLN A 363 -15.99 8.47 -21.35
CA GLN A 363 -15.17 9.30 -22.23
C GLN A 363 -13.67 9.12 -21.91
N ILE A 364 -13.30 9.26 -20.62
CA ILE A 364 -11.92 9.08 -20.16
C ILE A 364 -11.42 7.65 -20.45
N ALA A 365 -12.22 6.63 -20.16
CA ALA A 365 -11.87 5.23 -20.45
C ALA A 365 -11.63 5.00 -21.95
N THR A 366 -12.46 5.57 -22.82
CA THR A 366 -12.25 5.52 -24.28
C THR A 366 -10.94 6.23 -24.69
N GLN A 367 -10.62 7.36 -24.06
CA GLN A 367 -9.38 8.11 -24.30
C GLN A 367 -8.14 7.34 -23.83
N LYS A 368 -8.12 6.79 -22.60
CA LYS A 368 -6.99 5.97 -22.10
C LYS A 368 -6.80 4.70 -22.91
N HIS A 369 -7.90 4.05 -23.34
CA HIS A 369 -7.86 2.88 -24.20
C HIS A 369 -7.23 3.18 -25.57
N LYS A 370 -7.60 4.32 -26.17
CA LYS A 370 -6.97 4.82 -27.40
C LYS A 370 -5.50 5.19 -27.21
N ALA A 371 -5.13 5.79 -26.07
CA ALA A 371 -3.73 6.14 -25.76
C ALA A 371 -2.83 4.89 -25.63
N LEU A 372 -3.36 3.80 -25.09
CA LEU A 372 -2.70 2.48 -25.07
C LEU A 372 -2.69 1.79 -26.45
N SER A 373 -3.18 2.44 -27.52
CA SER A 373 -3.33 1.90 -28.88
C SER A 373 -4.18 0.63 -28.96
N LEU A 374 -5.14 0.46 -28.05
CA LEU A 374 -5.97 -0.74 -27.97
C LEU A 374 -7.13 -0.72 -28.98
N PRO A 375 -7.53 -1.88 -29.56
CA PRO A 375 -8.64 -1.97 -30.49
C PRO A 375 -9.98 -1.72 -29.78
N SER A 376 -10.77 -0.78 -30.29
CA SER A 376 -12.01 -0.33 -29.64
C SER A 376 -13.07 -1.42 -29.48
N GLU A 377 -12.98 -2.54 -30.21
CA GLU A 377 -13.84 -3.71 -29.99
C GLU A 377 -13.57 -4.46 -28.66
N THR A 378 -12.49 -4.12 -27.95
CA THR A 378 -12.11 -4.75 -26.67
C THR A 378 -12.69 -4.03 -25.44
N LEU A 379 -12.87 -2.71 -25.46
CA LEU A 379 -13.55 -1.96 -24.40
C LEU A 379 -15.08 -2.05 -24.53
N LYS A 380 -15.64 -3.19 -24.14
CA LYS A 380 -17.08 -3.47 -24.27
C LYS A 380 -17.94 -2.73 -23.23
N PRO A 381 -19.17 -2.28 -23.58
CA PRO A 381 -20.09 -1.65 -22.63
C PRO A 381 -20.43 -2.50 -21.40
N GLU A 382 -20.46 -3.83 -21.56
CA GLU A 382 -20.71 -4.80 -20.49
C GLU A 382 -19.54 -4.81 -19.49
N PHE A 383 -18.31 -4.72 -19.99
CA PHE A 383 -17.11 -4.65 -19.16
C PHE A 383 -17.06 -3.33 -18.38
N LEU A 384 -17.33 -2.20 -19.05
CA LEU A 384 -17.43 -0.89 -18.40
C LEU A 384 -18.46 -0.90 -17.26
N ARG A 385 -19.65 -1.49 -17.51
CA ARG A 385 -20.70 -1.66 -16.48
C ARG A 385 -20.22 -2.51 -15.31
N SER A 386 -19.61 -3.67 -15.58
CA SER A 386 -19.03 -4.55 -14.55
C SER A 386 -18.02 -3.82 -13.67
N PHE A 387 -17.03 -3.17 -14.30
CA PHE A 387 -16.00 -2.41 -13.60
C PHE A 387 -16.59 -1.31 -12.71
N LEU A 388 -17.54 -0.53 -13.24
CA LEU A 388 -18.21 0.55 -12.50
C LEU A 388 -19.05 0.04 -11.32
N GLN A 389 -19.65 -1.16 -11.42
CA GLN A 389 -20.39 -1.81 -10.33
C GLN A 389 -19.49 -2.38 -9.22
N ASN A 390 -18.19 -2.53 -9.46
CA ASN A 390 -17.22 -3.08 -8.51
C ASN A 390 -16.45 -2.00 -7.72
N LEU A 391 -16.63 -0.71 -8.03
CA LEU A 391 -15.84 0.37 -7.44
C LEU A 391 -16.10 0.55 -5.93
N GLY A 392 -15.01 0.66 -5.16
CA GLY A 392 -15.06 0.85 -3.71
C GLY A 392 -15.33 -0.41 -2.89
N SER A 393 -15.65 -1.53 -3.54
CA SER A 393 -15.83 -2.83 -2.89
C SER A 393 -14.49 -3.53 -2.64
N GLU A 394 -14.37 -4.26 -1.53
CA GLU A 394 -13.32 -5.25 -1.28
C GLU A 394 -13.91 -6.66 -1.39
N ILE A 395 -13.10 -7.62 -1.85
CA ILE A 395 -13.46 -9.04 -1.97
C ILE A 395 -12.28 -9.86 -1.45
N ALA A 396 -12.50 -10.67 -0.40
CA ALA A 396 -11.41 -11.38 0.29
C ALA A 396 -10.54 -12.28 -0.61
N PRO A 397 -11.08 -13.08 -1.56
CA PRO A 397 -10.25 -13.77 -2.56
C PRO A 397 -9.33 -12.86 -3.39
N VAL A 398 -9.78 -11.64 -3.74
CA VAL A 398 -9.03 -10.70 -4.59
C VAL A 398 -7.92 -10.01 -3.81
N THR A 399 -8.21 -9.59 -2.58
CA THR A 399 -7.21 -9.05 -1.65
C THR A 399 -6.17 -10.09 -1.27
N ALA A 400 -6.53 -11.38 -1.12
CA ALA A 400 -5.58 -12.47 -0.86
C ALA A 400 -4.64 -12.75 -2.04
N ILE A 401 -5.15 -12.78 -3.28
CA ILE A 401 -4.32 -12.98 -4.47
C ILE A 401 -3.31 -11.82 -4.62
N LEU A 402 -3.80 -10.57 -4.59
CA LEU A 402 -2.96 -9.39 -4.78
C LEU A 402 -2.01 -9.16 -3.59
N GLY A 403 -2.48 -9.34 -2.35
CA GLY A 403 -1.66 -9.19 -1.15
C GLY A 403 -0.59 -10.28 -1.01
N GLY A 404 -0.88 -11.49 -1.47
CA GLY A 404 0.10 -12.57 -1.63
C GLY A 404 1.16 -12.24 -2.68
N GLN A 405 0.74 -11.83 -3.88
CA GLN A 405 1.67 -11.48 -4.96
C GLN A 405 2.56 -10.28 -4.60
N LEU A 406 2.00 -9.23 -3.99
CA LEU A 406 2.73 -8.05 -3.53
C LEU A 406 3.74 -8.38 -2.42
N ALA A 407 3.32 -9.11 -1.39
CA ALA A 407 4.23 -9.51 -0.31
C ALA A 407 5.37 -10.40 -0.83
N GLN A 408 5.09 -11.32 -1.76
CA GLN A 408 6.13 -12.16 -2.37
C GLN A 408 7.13 -11.36 -3.21
N ASP A 409 6.69 -10.32 -3.93
CA ASP A 409 7.59 -9.44 -4.67
C ASP A 409 8.49 -8.61 -3.74
N VAL A 410 7.94 -8.08 -2.64
CA VAL A 410 8.71 -7.40 -1.58
C VAL A 410 9.75 -8.33 -0.97
N ILE A 411 9.39 -9.58 -0.67
CA ILE A 411 10.31 -10.62 -0.18
C ILE A 411 11.41 -10.93 -1.19
N ASN A 412 11.06 -11.03 -2.49
CA ASN A 412 12.03 -11.26 -3.57
C ASN A 412 13.01 -10.09 -3.73
N VAL A 413 12.53 -8.84 -3.62
CA VAL A 413 13.34 -7.61 -3.66
C VAL A 413 14.28 -7.53 -2.46
N LEU A 414 13.82 -7.85 -1.25
CA LEU A 414 14.68 -7.93 -0.07
C LEU A 414 15.72 -9.05 -0.20
N GLY A 415 15.37 -10.19 -0.79
CA GLY A 415 16.32 -11.28 -1.07
C GLY A 415 17.34 -10.94 -2.15
N GLN A 416 16.93 -10.20 -3.19
CA GLN A 416 17.62 -9.95 -4.47
C GLN A 416 17.86 -11.22 -5.30
N SER A 417 16.96 -12.21 -5.20
CA SER A 417 17.15 -13.57 -5.75
C SER A 417 16.22 -13.94 -6.92
N GLN A 418 15.34 -13.03 -7.35
CA GLN A 418 14.39 -13.24 -8.47
C GLN A 418 14.20 -11.93 -9.25
N GLN A 419 13.64 -11.99 -10.46
CA GLN A 419 13.21 -10.78 -11.18
C GLN A 419 11.95 -10.19 -10.51
N PRO A 420 11.94 -8.92 -10.11
CA PRO A 420 10.78 -8.26 -9.52
C PRO A 420 9.68 -7.91 -10.54
N ILE A 421 8.49 -7.52 -10.03
CA ILE A 421 7.39 -6.96 -10.82
C ILE A 421 7.87 -5.75 -11.63
N GLN A 422 7.58 -5.75 -12.94
CA GLN A 422 8.01 -4.71 -13.88
C GLN A 422 6.87 -4.28 -14.82
N ASN A 423 6.17 -3.18 -14.55
CA ASN A 423 6.10 -2.44 -13.29
C ASN A 423 4.64 -2.24 -12.80
N MET A 424 3.66 -2.68 -13.58
CA MET A 424 2.23 -2.65 -13.27
C MET A 424 1.62 -4.03 -13.49
N VAL A 425 1.15 -4.69 -12.44
CA VAL A 425 0.25 -5.85 -12.54
C VAL A 425 -1.19 -5.35 -12.48
N VAL A 426 -2.04 -5.85 -13.38
CA VAL A 426 -3.50 -5.68 -13.29
C VAL A 426 -4.14 -7.05 -13.14
N PHE A 427 -4.98 -7.21 -12.13
CA PHE A 427 -5.74 -8.43 -11.87
C PHE A 427 -7.20 -8.28 -12.32
N ASP A 428 -7.69 -9.32 -12.99
CA ASP A 428 -9.10 -9.47 -13.37
C ASP A 428 -9.63 -10.81 -12.85
N GLY A 429 -10.36 -10.78 -11.73
CA GLY A 429 -10.97 -11.95 -11.11
C GLY A 429 -12.11 -12.56 -11.93
N THR A 430 -12.49 -11.96 -13.07
CA THR A 430 -13.41 -12.59 -14.04
C THR A 430 -12.70 -13.66 -14.87
N THR A 431 -11.42 -13.44 -15.21
CA THR A 431 -10.58 -14.43 -15.90
C THR A 431 -9.62 -15.15 -14.96
N MET A 432 -9.47 -14.66 -13.72
CA MET A 432 -8.50 -15.08 -12.71
C MET A 432 -7.04 -14.87 -13.16
N GLU A 433 -6.79 -13.84 -13.98
CA GLU A 433 -5.47 -13.52 -14.51
C GLU A 433 -4.87 -12.28 -13.81
N ALA A 434 -3.59 -12.38 -13.42
CA ALA A 434 -2.76 -11.26 -12.97
C ALA A 434 -1.75 -10.92 -14.07
N LEU A 435 -2.09 -9.98 -14.96
CA LEU A 435 -1.29 -9.65 -16.14
C LEU A 435 -0.34 -8.49 -15.85
N MET A 436 0.96 -8.70 -16.09
CA MET A 436 2.02 -7.70 -15.93
C MET A 436 2.22 -6.88 -17.20
N TYR A 437 2.35 -5.57 -17.03
CA TYR A 437 2.57 -4.59 -18.08
C TYR A 437 3.79 -3.72 -17.72
N PRO A 438 4.86 -3.75 -18.54
CA PRO A 438 5.98 -2.82 -18.45
C PRO A 438 5.58 -1.39 -18.89
N LEU A 439 5.07 -0.57 -17.98
CA LEU A 439 4.57 0.77 -18.24
C LEU A 439 5.65 1.83 -17.95
N HIS A 440 6.46 2.09 -18.97
CA HIS A 440 7.53 3.09 -18.94
C HIS A 440 7.48 3.98 -20.20
N PRO A 441 7.31 5.31 -20.10
CA PRO A 441 7.36 6.21 -21.26
C PRO A 441 8.80 6.35 -21.77
N GLU A 442 9.00 6.96 -22.94
CA GLU A 442 10.32 7.15 -23.57
C GLU A 442 11.21 8.23 -22.90
N LEU A 443 10.91 8.55 -21.64
CA LEU A 443 11.65 9.48 -20.79
C LEU A 443 12.72 8.74 -19.97
N ASP A 444 13.45 9.50 -19.17
CA ASP A 444 14.41 9.02 -18.17
C ASP A 444 13.82 7.97 -17.20
N LEU A 445 14.70 7.15 -16.63
CA LEU A 445 14.38 6.02 -15.75
C LEU A 445 15.46 5.87 -14.66
N GLY A 446 15.15 5.15 -13.59
CA GLY A 446 16.14 4.89 -12.53
C GLY A 446 16.59 6.16 -11.82
N ALA A 447 17.86 6.24 -11.43
CA ALA A 447 18.39 7.35 -10.65
C ALA A 447 18.50 8.67 -11.46
N SER A 448 18.45 8.65 -12.80
CA SER A 448 18.46 9.91 -13.58
C SER A 448 17.20 10.76 -13.34
N LEU A 449 16.06 10.14 -13.02
CA LEU A 449 14.84 10.84 -12.57
C LEU A 449 14.99 11.53 -11.20
N LEU A 450 16.07 11.28 -10.46
CA LEU A 450 16.40 12.03 -9.24
C LEU A 450 17.29 13.25 -9.52
N SER A 451 17.83 13.39 -10.74
CA SER A 451 18.69 14.51 -11.09
C SER A 451 17.87 15.78 -11.28
N VAL A 452 17.91 16.67 -10.28
CA VAL A 452 17.38 18.02 -10.40
C VAL A 452 18.18 18.75 -11.50
N PRO A 453 17.54 19.36 -12.50
CA PRO A 453 18.24 20.16 -13.51
C PRO A 453 19.07 21.25 -12.82
N ASN A 454 20.39 21.17 -12.93
CA ASN A 454 21.29 22.06 -12.20
C ASN A 454 21.09 23.50 -12.67
N ALA A 455 20.59 24.37 -11.78
CA ALA A 455 20.33 25.79 -12.05
C ALA A 455 21.64 26.61 -12.09
N GLY A 456 22.55 26.20 -12.96
CA GLY A 456 23.97 26.59 -12.94
C GLY A 456 24.78 25.94 -14.05
N ALA A 457 24.28 25.98 -15.29
CA ALA A 457 24.96 25.46 -16.48
C ALA A 457 24.79 26.37 -17.71
N GLN A 458 24.90 27.69 -17.54
CA GLN A 458 25.07 28.59 -18.69
C GLN A 458 26.43 28.37 -19.33
N SER A 459 26.45 28.10 -20.64
CA SER A 459 27.66 28.12 -21.45
C SER A 459 28.18 29.56 -21.57
N THR A 460 29.41 29.80 -21.14
CA THR A 460 30.08 31.10 -21.26
C THR A 460 30.23 31.52 -22.72
N PRO A 461 29.98 32.81 -23.02
CA PRO A 461 31.08 33.61 -23.56
C PRO A 461 31.22 35.01 -22.92
N ASP A 462 32.34 35.19 -22.23
CA ASP A 462 33.22 36.38 -22.10
C ASP A 462 32.69 37.81 -21.77
N THR A 463 33.52 38.55 -21.02
CA THR A 463 33.50 40.01 -20.71
C THR A 463 32.30 40.63 -19.96
N GLY A 464 32.58 41.46 -18.92
CA GLY A 464 31.64 42.55 -18.53
C GLY A 464 31.39 42.89 -17.04
N ALA A 465 32.41 43.31 -16.29
CA ALA A 465 32.37 44.18 -15.09
C ALA A 465 31.06 44.37 -14.23
N GLY A 466 31.06 43.81 -13.01
CA GLY A 466 30.90 44.59 -11.75
C GLY A 466 29.54 44.71 -11.01
N VAL A 467 29.66 44.93 -9.68
CA VAL A 467 28.67 45.49 -8.70
C VAL A 467 27.67 44.53 -7.97
N THR A 468 28.11 44.06 -6.79
CA THR A 468 27.41 43.86 -5.49
C THR A 468 25.96 43.32 -5.37
N THR A 469 25.85 42.08 -4.84
CA THR A 469 25.04 41.63 -3.68
C THR A 469 23.62 42.17 -3.41
N ASN A 470 22.62 41.27 -3.32
CA ASN A 470 21.96 40.87 -2.05
C ASN A 470 20.89 39.74 -2.19
N ASP A 471 20.68 39.07 -1.05
CA ASP A 471 19.68 38.07 -0.61
C ASP A 471 18.34 37.90 -1.39
N VAL A 472 17.91 36.68 -1.76
CA VAL A 472 17.28 35.58 -0.97
C VAL A 472 15.77 35.76 -0.69
N SER A 473 14.94 34.95 -1.36
CA SER A 473 13.86 34.12 -0.75
C SER A 473 12.98 33.47 -1.84
N LEU A 474 12.77 32.15 -1.79
CA LEU A 474 11.74 31.47 -2.62
C LEU A 474 11.25 30.14 -2.02
N PHE A 475 10.99 30.13 -0.72
CA PHE A 475 10.01 29.24 -0.09
C PHE A 475 8.93 30.12 0.53
N GLY A 476 7.80 30.26 -0.16
CA GLY A 476 6.66 31.08 0.22
C GLY A 476 5.37 30.34 -0.13
N THR A 477 4.41 30.37 0.78
CA THR A 477 3.17 29.57 0.72
C THR A 477 2.16 30.07 -0.32
N ASN A 478 1.34 29.13 -0.79
CA ASN A 478 0.02 29.25 -1.43
C ASN A 478 -0.10 28.98 -2.94
N ASP A 479 -1.35 28.62 -3.26
CA ASP A 479 -2.07 28.68 -4.53
C ASP A 479 -1.82 27.64 -5.63
N ALA A 480 -2.87 26.82 -5.76
CA ALA A 480 -3.31 26.09 -6.94
C ALA A 480 -3.42 27.00 -8.19
N ALA A 481 -2.31 27.21 -8.89
CA ALA A 481 -2.23 27.95 -10.15
C ALA A 481 -1.68 27.13 -11.34
N MET A 482 -1.24 25.88 -11.12
CA MET A 482 -0.45 25.13 -12.11
C MET A 482 -1.26 24.30 -13.14
N TYR A 483 -2.44 24.80 -13.55
CA TYR A 483 -3.34 24.10 -14.50
C TYR A 483 -3.77 24.92 -15.72
N GLN A 484 -3.15 26.09 -15.98
CA GLN A 484 -3.65 27.03 -16.98
C GLN A 484 -2.71 27.36 -18.16
N ASP A 485 -1.47 26.86 -18.19
CA ASP A 485 -0.45 27.26 -19.18
C ASP A 485 0.15 26.10 -20.01
N MET A 486 -0.72 25.17 -20.45
CA MET A 486 -0.42 24.21 -21.52
C MET A 486 -1.33 24.38 -22.73
N ALA A 487 -1.83 25.60 -22.96
CA ALA A 487 -2.80 25.94 -24.00
C ALA A 487 -2.21 26.76 -25.17
N ASN A 488 -0.89 26.66 -25.43
CA ASN A 488 -0.24 27.32 -26.57
C ASN A 488 1.03 26.58 -27.07
N MET A 489 0.86 25.63 -27.98
CA MET A 489 1.87 25.26 -28.99
C MET A 489 1.17 24.95 -30.33
N PRO A 490 1.81 25.22 -31.49
CA PRO A 490 1.08 25.35 -32.76
C PRO A 490 0.69 24.02 -33.41
N VAL A 491 -0.58 23.90 -33.79
CA VAL A 491 -1.10 22.76 -34.58
C VAL A 491 -0.93 23.04 -36.06
N ASN A 492 -0.16 22.20 -36.76
CA ASN A 492 0.12 22.39 -38.18
C ASN A 492 -0.93 21.71 -39.08
N ASN A 493 -1.98 22.47 -39.40
CA ASN A 493 -2.70 22.45 -40.68
C ASN A 493 -3.24 21.10 -41.23
N ILE A 494 -4.45 20.72 -40.80
CA ILE A 494 -5.40 19.94 -41.63
C ILE A 494 -6.75 20.68 -41.66
N ASP A 495 -7.24 20.95 -42.85
CA ASP A 495 -8.53 21.63 -43.12
C ASP A 495 -9.72 20.65 -43.04
N MET A 496 -10.84 21.12 -42.48
CA MET A 496 -12.19 20.57 -42.65
C MET A 496 -13.23 21.64 -42.29
N SER A 497 -13.59 22.48 -43.25
CA SER A 497 -14.64 23.48 -43.11
C SER A 497 -16.05 22.86 -42.91
N SER A 498 -16.72 23.15 -41.79
CA SER A 498 -18.19 23.23 -41.74
C SER A 498 -18.66 24.09 -40.56
N THR A 499 -19.58 25.03 -40.83
CA THR A 499 -19.95 26.09 -39.89
C THR A 499 -21.36 25.86 -39.32
N VAL A 500 -21.48 25.76 -38.00
CA VAL A 500 -22.75 25.97 -37.28
C VAL A 500 -22.49 26.88 -36.08
N ALA A 501 -23.04 28.09 -36.11
CA ALA A 501 -22.95 29.02 -35.00
C ALA A 501 -24.14 28.84 -34.05
N MET A 502 -23.89 28.89 -32.73
CA MET A 502 -24.92 29.12 -31.71
C MET A 502 -24.48 30.23 -30.76
N HIS A 503 -25.45 31.01 -30.28
CA HIS A 503 -25.21 32.23 -29.53
C HIS A 503 -24.92 31.96 -28.04
N SER A 504 -24.07 32.82 -27.46
CA SER A 504 -23.84 32.89 -26.02
C SER A 504 -25.08 33.41 -25.27
N ALA A 505 -25.39 32.82 -24.13
CA ALA A 505 -26.33 33.34 -23.14
C ALA A 505 -25.66 33.39 -21.75
N PRO A 506 -25.87 34.45 -20.95
CA PRO A 506 -25.12 34.64 -19.70
C PRO A 506 -25.63 33.76 -18.54
N ILE A 507 -24.71 33.44 -17.63
CA ILE A 507 -24.95 32.61 -16.43
C ILE A 507 -25.70 33.42 -15.37
N GLN A 508 -26.71 32.81 -14.74
CA GLN A 508 -27.38 33.35 -13.54
C GLN A 508 -26.90 32.63 -12.27
N GLN A 509 -26.79 33.37 -11.17
CA GLN A 509 -26.40 32.85 -9.86
C GLN A 509 -27.60 32.16 -9.15
N PRO A 510 -27.39 31.05 -8.42
CA PRO A 510 -28.47 30.39 -7.69
C PRO A 510 -28.84 31.14 -6.40
N THR A 511 -30.14 31.37 -6.20
CA THR A 511 -30.70 31.92 -4.95
C THR A 511 -30.86 30.84 -3.86
N PRO A 512 -30.83 31.23 -2.56
CA PRO A 512 -30.87 30.27 -1.45
C PRO A 512 -32.24 29.60 -1.27
N THR A 513 -32.23 28.32 -0.89
CA THR A 513 -33.43 27.51 -0.62
C THR A 513 -33.95 27.75 0.82
N PRO A 514 -35.28 27.87 1.05
CA PRO A 514 -35.84 28.05 2.39
C PRO A 514 -35.76 26.78 3.25
N ALA A 515 -35.82 26.97 4.58
CA ALA A 515 -35.63 25.91 5.58
C ALA A 515 -36.77 24.88 5.61
N ARG A 516 -36.43 23.63 6.00
CA ARG A 516 -37.42 22.58 6.30
C ARG A 516 -38.11 22.84 7.65
N PRO A 517 -39.42 22.58 7.79
CA PRO A 517 -40.09 22.53 9.09
C PRO A 517 -39.66 21.29 9.89
N GLN A 518 -39.70 21.40 11.22
CA GLN A 518 -39.50 20.28 12.14
C GLN A 518 -40.72 19.34 12.13
N VAL A 519 -40.49 18.03 12.17
CA VAL A 519 -41.54 17.01 12.32
C VAL A 519 -41.44 16.42 13.73
N GLN A 520 -42.56 16.38 14.44
CA GLN A 520 -42.64 15.82 15.80
C GLN A 520 -42.58 14.28 15.76
N ALA A 521 -41.93 13.68 16.75
CA ALA A 521 -41.87 12.24 16.90
C ALA A 521 -43.21 11.69 17.45
N HIS A 522 -43.83 10.78 16.72
CA HIS A 522 -44.92 9.94 17.23
C HIS A 522 -44.37 8.60 17.73
N ALA A 523 -44.84 8.15 18.89
CA ALA A 523 -44.43 6.87 19.48
C ALA A 523 -45.03 5.67 18.75
N VAL A 524 -44.25 4.59 18.64
CA VAL A 524 -44.68 3.30 18.09
C VAL A 524 -45.21 2.41 19.23
N PRO A 525 -46.40 1.80 19.13
CA PRO A 525 -46.91 0.88 20.15
C PRO A 525 -46.23 -0.49 20.07
N ALA A 526 -46.05 -1.12 21.23
CA ALA A 526 -45.49 -2.48 21.34
C ALA A 526 -46.52 -3.57 20.95
N PRO A 527 -46.08 -4.74 20.45
CA PRO A 527 -46.98 -5.87 20.19
C PRO A 527 -47.45 -6.53 21.52
N PRO A 528 -48.67 -7.11 21.55
CA PRO A 528 -49.21 -7.73 22.76
C PRO A 528 -48.60 -9.10 23.05
N SER A 529 -48.43 -9.40 24.33
CA SER A 529 -48.03 -10.72 24.85
C SER A 529 -49.24 -11.63 25.07
N THR A 530 -49.23 -12.83 24.46
CA THR A 530 -50.26 -13.86 24.70
C THR A 530 -49.76 -14.87 25.74
N GLN A 531 -50.51 -15.06 26.83
CA GLN A 531 -50.30 -16.17 27.78
C GLN A 531 -51.28 -17.32 27.52
N GLN A 532 -50.99 -18.46 28.16
CA GLN A 532 -51.56 -19.78 27.86
C GLN A 532 -53.01 -19.97 28.30
N SER A 533 -53.66 -20.97 27.69
CA SER A 533 -54.67 -21.80 28.34
C SER A 533 -54.39 -23.26 27.94
N GLU A 534 -54.60 -24.18 28.87
CA GLU A 534 -54.27 -25.61 28.75
C GLU A 534 -55.44 -26.38 28.09
N ASP A 535 -55.15 -27.47 27.36
CA ASP A 535 -55.52 -28.84 27.79
C ASP A 535 -55.16 -29.95 26.78
N ASP A 536 -55.17 -31.19 27.31
CA ASP A 536 -55.16 -32.52 26.69
C ASP A 536 -53.99 -32.99 25.79
N HIS A 537 -53.32 -34.05 26.29
CA HIS A 537 -52.52 -35.02 25.53
C HIS A 537 -53.38 -36.21 25.09
N PRO A 538 -52.97 -36.92 24.04
CA PRO A 538 -52.57 -38.31 24.27
C PRO A 538 -51.17 -38.65 23.70
N GLN A 539 -50.74 -39.89 23.92
CA GLN A 539 -49.37 -40.38 23.71
C GLN A 539 -49.17 -41.17 22.40
N GLU A 540 -47.90 -41.56 22.20
CA GLU A 540 -47.31 -42.51 21.23
C GLU A 540 -46.63 -41.87 20.00
N GLY A 541 -45.40 -42.24 19.62
CA GLY A 541 -44.50 -43.27 20.17
C GLY A 541 -43.02 -43.03 19.84
N LYS A 542 -42.13 -43.93 20.32
CA LYS A 542 -40.67 -43.79 20.21
C LYS A 542 -40.14 -44.25 18.84
N GLN A 543 -39.14 -43.55 18.31
CA GLN A 543 -38.04 -44.19 17.56
C GLN A 543 -36.75 -43.36 17.65
N GLU A 544 -35.63 -44.00 17.31
CA GLU A 544 -34.26 -43.62 17.67
C GLU A 544 -33.31 -43.99 16.50
N LEU A 545 -32.03 -43.57 16.54
CA LEU A 545 -30.99 -43.72 15.49
C LEU A 545 -31.22 -42.79 14.26
N GLN A 546 -30.19 -42.36 13.49
CA GLN A 546 -28.75 -42.64 13.52
C GLN A 546 -27.91 -41.45 13.00
N GLN A 547 -26.60 -41.45 13.26
CA GLN A 547 -25.64 -40.49 12.68
C GLN A 547 -25.15 -40.94 11.29
N PRO A 548 -24.85 -40.03 10.34
CA PRO A 548 -24.18 -40.36 9.09
C PRO A 548 -22.65 -40.47 9.29
N THR A 549 -22.04 -41.50 8.72
CA THR A 549 -20.59 -41.74 8.77
C THR A 549 -19.82 -41.04 7.64
N THR A 550 -18.53 -40.79 7.87
CA THR A 550 -17.57 -40.34 6.86
C THR A 550 -17.38 -41.35 5.74
N ASP A 551 -17.18 -40.88 4.51
CA ASP A 551 -16.70 -41.70 3.39
C ASP A 551 -15.52 -41.01 2.68
N THR A 552 -14.59 -41.79 2.13
CA THR A 552 -13.26 -41.29 1.70
C THR A 552 -13.08 -41.37 0.18
N TYR A 553 -12.76 -40.25 -0.47
CA TYR A 553 -12.59 -40.18 -1.92
C TYR A 553 -11.15 -40.48 -2.35
N LEU A 554 -10.97 -41.46 -3.25
CA LEU A 554 -9.70 -41.77 -3.93
C LEU A 554 -9.85 -41.60 -5.45
N PRO A 555 -8.79 -41.15 -6.16
CA PRO A 555 -8.89 -40.80 -7.58
C PRO A 555 -8.79 -42.03 -8.52
N PRO A 556 -9.43 -41.99 -9.70
CA PRO A 556 -9.31 -43.05 -10.71
C PRO A 556 -7.99 -42.97 -11.48
N SER A 557 -7.39 -44.12 -11.76
CA SER A 557 -6.18 -44.26 -12.57
C SER A 557 -6.45 -44.16 -14.08
N ALA A 558 -5.49 -43.62 -14.83
CA ALA A 558 -5.55 -43.57 -16.28
C ALA A 558 -5.29 -44.95 -16.95
N SER A 559 -5.91 -45.17 -18.11
CA SER A 559 -5.66 -46.32 -18.99
C SER A 559 -5.70 -45.85 -20.45
N GLU A 560 -4.61 -46.04 -21.19
CA GLU A 560 -4.56 -45.76 -22.63
C GLU A 560 -5.18 -46.91 -23.45
N ALA A 561 -5.80 -46.57 -24.58
CA ALA A 561 -6.12 -47.51 -25.66
C ALA A 561 -6.00 -46.79 -27.03
N PRO A 562 -5.59 -47.49 -28.12
CA PRO A 562 -4.99 -46.82 -29.27
C PRO A 562 -5.94 -46.41 -30.41
N LYS A 563 -5.36 -45.63 -31.33
CA LYS A 563 -5.97 -45.03 -32.53
C LYS A 563 -6.65 -46.04 -33.47
N GLY A 564 -7.81 -45.67 -34.00
CA GLY A 564 -8.39 -46.21 -35.24
C GLY A 564 -8.63 -45.10 -36.26
N GLN A 565 -8.40 -45.36 -37.55
CA GLN A 565 -8.74 -44.47 -38.67
C GLN A 565 -10.01 -44.95 -39.40
N PRO A 566 -10.69 -44.07 -40.18
CA PRO A 566 -12.08 -44.28 -40.58
C PRO A 566 -12.25 -44.95 -41.96
N PRO A 567 -13.48 -45.37 -42.30
CA PRO A 567 -13.97 -45.46 -43.67
C PRO A 567 -15.03 -44.40 -43.99
N SER A 568 -15.08 -44.01 -45.28
CA SER A 568 -16.16 -43.31 -46.02
C SER A 568 -16.79 -42.07 -45.39
#